data_AF-A0A0S8JSL6-F1
#
_entry.id   AF-A0A0S8JSL6-F1
#
_cell.length_a   1.000
_cell.length_b   1.000
_cell.length_c   1.000
_cell.angle_alpha   90.00
_cell.angle_beta   90.00
_cell.angle_gamma   90.00
#
_symmetry.space_group_name_H-M   'P 1'
#
loop_
_entity.id
_entity.type
_entity.pdbx_description
1 polymer ?
#
loop_
_entity_poly.entity_id
_entity_poly.type
_entity_poly.pdbx_seq_one_letter_code
_entity_poly.pdbx_strand_id
1 'polypeptide(L)' 'MKILICYYSRTGNTAKMAEAIAQGVRNEAVSCDVREVTAVKIDELLDYDALIFGSPTYYGLMASEMKKLIDDSVKHHGK' A
#
# COMPACT_ATOMS: atom_id res chain seq x y z
N MET A 1 5.09 15.27 -5.62
CA MET A 1 4.12 14.16 -5.69
C MET A 1 4.86 12.86 -5.49
N LYS A 2 4.63 12.21 -4.34
CA LYS A 2 5.23 10.93 -3.95
C LYS A 2 4.11 9.95 -3.60
N ILE A 3 4.14 8.76 -4.20
CA ILE A 3 3.09 7.74 -4.05
C ILE A 3 3.60 6.55 -3.24
N LEU A 4 2.82 6.04 -2.30
CA LEU A 4 3.08 4.74 -1.66
C LEU A 4 2.20 3.67 -2.29
N ILE A 5 2.81 2.61 -2.80
CA ILE A 5 2.15 1.37 -3.19
C ILE A 5 2.43 0.36 -2.08
N CYS A 6 1.48 0.23 -1.16
CA CYS A 6 1.56 -0.68 -0.03
C CYS A 6 0.75 -1.94 -0.32
N TYR A 7 1.34 -3.12 -0.17
CA TYR A 7 0.67 -4.36 -0.49
C TYR A 7 0.90 -5.47 0.55
N TYR A 8 -0.03 -6.41 0.61
CA TYR A 8 0.20 -7.72 1.22
C TYR A 8 0.17 -8.79 0.12
N SER A 9 1.04 -9.80 0.21
CA SER A 9 1.08 -10.89 -0.79
C SER A 9 1.66 -12.17 -0.21
N ARG A 10 0.86 -13.25 -0.21
CA ARG A 10 1.31 -14.57 0.27
C ARG A 10 2.02 -15.40 -0.79
N THR A 11 1.55 -15.35 -2.03
CA THR A 11 2.07 -16.18 -3.15
C THR A 11 2.68 -15.36 -4.29
N GLY A 12 2.82 -14.04 -4.11
CA GLY A 12 3.47 -13.15 -5.08
C GLY A 12 2.53 -12.50 -6.09
N ASN A 13 1.26 -12.92 -6.24
CA ASN A 13 0.37 -12.34 -7.24
C ASN A 13 0.09 -10.85 -7.00
N THR A 14 -0.23 -10.47 -5.77
CA THR A 14 -0.47 -9.06 -5.43
C THR A 14 0.81 -8.24 -5.51
N ALA A 15 1.97 -8.83 -5.19
CA ALA A 15 3.28 -8.18 -5.38
C ALA A 15 3.55 -7.87 -6.85
N LYS A 16 3.26 -8.82 -7.76
CA LYS A 16 3.37 -8.59 -9.22
C LYS A 16 2.45 -7.46 -9.69
N MET A 17 1.23 -7.37 -9.14
CA MET A 17 0.33 -6.25 -9.42
C MET A 17 0.89 -4.93 -8.91
N ALA A 18 1.45 -4.89 -7.70
CA ALA A 18 2.09 -3.70 -7.14
C ALA A 18 3.25 -3.20 -8.03
N GLU A 19 4.09 -4.10 -8.53
CA GLU A 19 5.18 -3.75 -9.46
C GLU A 19 4.66 -3.24 -10.81
N ALA A 20 3.58 -3.84 -11.34
CA ALA A 20 2.96 -3.36 -12.58
C ALA A 20 2.39 -1.93 -12.42
N ILE A 21 1.76 -1.65 -11.28
CA ILE A 21 1.29 -0.30 -10.93
C ILE A 21 2.49 0.66 -10.81
N ALA A 22 3.55 0.25 -10.13
CA ALA A 22 4.76 1.05 -9.97
C ALA A 22 5.41 1.39 -11.31
N GLN A 23 5.44 0.45 -12.25
CA GLN A 23 5.91 0.73 -13.60
C GLN A 23 5.05 1.80 -14.29
N GLY A 24 3.73 1.73 -14.17
CA GLY A 24 2.82 2.75 -14.68
C GLY A 24 3.09 4.13 -14.07
N VAL A 25 3.26 4.21 -12.74
CA VAL A 25 3.57 5.47 -12.04
C VAL A 25 4.91 6.05 -12.50
N ARG A 26 5.94 5.22 -12.62
CA ARG A 26 7.28 5.64 -13.06
C ARG A 26 7.29 6.13 -14.52
N ASN A 27 6.44 5.56 -15.39
CA ASN A 27 6.31 6.00 -16.78
C ASN A 27 5.80 7.45 -16.89
N GLU A 28 5.00 7.90 -15.93
CA GLU A 28 4.52 9.29 -15.83
C GLU A 28 5.52 10.22 -15.10
N ALA A 29 6.76 9.76 -14.88
CA ALA A 29 7.81 10.48 -14.15
C ALA A 29 7.44 10.89 -12.71
N VAL A 30 6.51 10.15 -12.07
CA VAL A 30 6.15 10.33 -10.65
C VAL A 30 6.94 9.35 -9.78
N SER A 31 7.38 9.78 -8.60
CA SER A 31 8.09 8.91 -7.65
C SER A 31 7.13 8.00 -6.89
N CYS A 32 7.51 6.73 -6.73
CA CYS A 32 6.74 5.77 -5.95
C CYS A 32 7.62 4.84 -5.13
N ASP A 33 7.17 4.54 -3.91
CA ASP A 33 7.72 3.49 -3.07
C ASP A 33 6.80 2.27 -3.13
N VAL A 34 7.37 1.08 -3.32
CA VAL A 34 6.65 -0.20 -3.36
C VAL A 34 7.05 -1.00 -2.13
N ARG A 35 6.11 -1.25 -1.21
CA ARG A 35 6.43 -1.82 0.10
C ARG A 35 5.40 -2.87 0.53
N GLU A 36 5.90 -3.90 1.19
CA GLU A 36 5.05 -4.88 1.87
C GLU A 36 4.49 -4.26 3.16
N VAL A 37 3.23 -4.53 3.49
CA VAL A 37 2.49 -3.84 4.56
C VAL A 37 3.12 -3.98 5.94
N THR A 38 3.77 -5.10 6.26
CA THR A 38 4.46 -5.32 7.54
C THR A 38 5.69 -4.45 7.71
N ALA A 39 6.22 -3.89 6.62
CA ALA A 39 7.34 -2.96 6.65
C ALA A 39 6.91 -1.48 6.76
N VAL A 40 5.60 -1.16 6.68
CA VAL A 40 5.10 0.22 6.67
C VAL A 40 4.61 0.63 8.06
N LYS A 41 5.07 1.79 8.56
CA LYS A 41 4.54 2.39 9.79
C LYS A 41 3.47 3.42 9.47
N ILE A 42 2.50 3.55 10.38
CA ILE A 42 1.36 4.47 10.23
C ILE A 42 1.80 5.94 10.08
N ASP A 43 2.84 6.35 10.81
CA ASP A 43 3.31 7.74 10.75
C ASP A 43 3.97 8.08 9.40
N GLU A 44 4.53 7.09 8.70
CA GLU A 44 5.13 7.26 7.37
C GLU A 44 4.06 7.49 6.29
N LEU A 45 2.79 7.15 6.53
CA LEU A 45 1.72 7.37 5.56
C LEU A 45 1.51 8.87 5.24
N LEU A 46 1.86 9.75 6.18
CA LEU A 46 1.74 11.21 6.03
C LEU A 46 2.80 11.81 5.11
N ASP A 47 3.87 11.07 4.81
CA ASP A 47 4.96 11.51 3.93
C ASP A 47 4.62 11.36 2.43
N TYR A 48 3.43 10.83 2.12
CA TYR A 48 2.98 10.53 0.76
C TYR A 48 1.76 11.34 0.38
N ASP A 49 1.72 11.77 -0.89
CA ASP A 49 0.61 12.52 -1.47
C ASP A 49 -0.54 11.60 -1.91
N ALA A 50 -0.25 10.33 -2.18
CA ALA A 50 -1.23 9.33 -2.56
C ALA A 50 -0.85 7.93 -2.04
N LEU A 51 -1.86 7.15 -1.69
CA LEU A 51 -1.74 5.79 -1.17
C LEU A 51 -2.48 4.82 -2.09
N ILE A 52 -1.83 3.72 -2.45
CA ILE A 52 -2.41 2.60 -3.19
C ILE A 52 -2.27 1.35 -2.32
N PHE A 53 -3.40 0.75 -1.95
CA PHE A 53 -3.42 -0.47 -1.12
C PHE A 53 -3.76 -1.70 -1.96
N GLY A 54 -2.87 -2.69 -1.94
CA GLY A 54 -3.04 -3.98 -2.60
C GLY A 54 -3.19 -5.12 -1.61
N SER A 55 -4.21 -5.96 -1.76
CA SER A 55 -4.37 -7.16 -0.95
C SER A 55 -4.91 -8.32 -1.80
N PRO A 56 -4.53 -9.58 -1.52
CA PRO A 56 -5.31 -10.72 -1.99
C PRO A 56 -6.71 -10.68 -1.37
N THR A 57 -7.66 -11.31 -2.06
CA THR A 57 -9.02 -11.50 -1.55
C THR A 57 -9.08 -12.76 -0.71
N TYR A 58 -9.26 -12.61 0.61
CA TYR A 58 -9.48 -13.70 1.55
C TYR A 58 -10.93 -13.65 2.02
N TYR A 59 -11.72 -14.65 1.60
CA TYR A 59 -13.15 -14.78 1.95
C TYR A 59 -13.97 -13.49 1.68
N GLY A 60 -13.68 -12.82 0.56
CA GLY A 60 -14.37 -11.60 0.14
C GLY A 60 -13.84 -10.31 0.76
N LEU A 61 -12.80 -10.39 1.59
CA LEU A 61 -12.20 -9.24 2.27
C LEU A 61 -10.70 -9.13 1.96
N MET A 62 -10.09 -8.02 2.41
CA MET A 62 -8.63 -7.87 2.44
C MET A 62 -7.99 -8.78 3.49
N ALA A 63 -6.68 -9.01 3.36
CA ALA A 63 -5.88 -9.70 4.36
C ALA A 63 -5.84 -8.90 5.67
N SER A 64 -5.71 -9.62 6.79
CA SER A 64 -5.69 -9.04 8.14
C SER A 64 -4.60 -8.00 8.33
N GLU A 65 -3.45 -8.19 7.70
CA GLU A 65 -2.27 -7.33 7.78
C GLU A 65 -2.56 -5.97 7.15
N MET A 66 -3.25 -5.95 6.01
CA MET A 66 -3.72 -4.71 5.38
C MET A 66 -4.80 -4.04 6.20
N LYS A 67 -5.78 -4.81 6.71
CA LYS A 67 -6.84 -4.27 7.56
C LYS A 67 -6.28 -3.64 8.83
N LYS A 68 -5.27 -4.27 9.44
CA LYS A 68 -4.57 -3.77 10.61
C LYS A 68 -3.92 -2.41 10.36
N LEU A 69 -3.23 -2.23 9.22
CA LEU A 69 -2.66 -0.92 8.86
C LEU A 69 -3.77 0.15 8.78
N ILE A 70 -4.90 -0.16 8.14
CA ILE A 70 -6.02 0.79 8.02
C ILE A 70 -6.64 1.08 9.40
N ASP A 71 -6.80 0.08 10.25
CA ASP A 71 -7.35 0.27 11.61
C ASP A 71 -6.42 1.11 12.48
N ASP A 72 -5.12 0.83 12.44
CA ASP A 72 -4.12 1.58 13.19
C ASP A 72 -3.99 3.03 12.66
N SER A 73 -4.41 3.29 11.40
CA SER A 73 -4.43 4.65 10.82
C SER A 73 -5.43 5.60 11.48
N VAL A 74 -6.37 5.10 12.30
CA VAL A 74 -7.28 5.92 13.11
C VAL A 74 -6.53 6.95 13.97
N LYS A 75 -5.25 6.71 14.30
CA LYS A 75 -4.33 7.66 14.94
C LYS A 75 -4.30 9.05 14.27
N HIS A 76 -4.49 9.09 12.96
CA HIS A 76 -4.45 10.30 12.12
C HIS A 76 -5.81 10.70 11.57
N HIS A 77 -6.89 10.01 11.95
CA HIS A 77 -8.23 10.35 11.48
C HIS A 77 -8.66 11.74 11.99
N GLY A 78 -9.10 12.60 11.06
CA GLY A 78 -9.59 13.94 11.38
C GLY A 78 -8.50 14.99 11.66
N LYS A 79 -7.24 14.66 11.35
CA LYS A 79 -6.12 15.61 11.28
C LYS A 79 -5.78 15.87 9.82
#